data_AF-A0A249SWA7-F1
#
_entry.id   AF-A0A249SWA7-F1
#
_cell.length_a   1.000
_cell.length_b   1.000
_cell.length_c   1.000
_cell.angle_alpha   90.00
_cell.angle_beta   90.00
_cell.angle_gamma   90.00
#
_symmetry.space_group_name_H-M   'P 1'
#
loop_
_entity.id
_entity.type
_entity.pdbx_description
1 polymer ?
#
loop_
_entity_poly.entity_id
_entity_poly.type
_entity_poly.pdbx_seq_one_letter_code
_entity_poly.pdbx_strand_id
1 'polypeptide(L)'
;MQVIAILDNYQHVIEKLDCFQLLAAHETIISRDTNVAWCNMPNVICTPHLGYIEKASYALYFGKAFESIVSYPNGPPVNIDNPQLLQ
;
A
#
# COMPACT_ATOMS: atom_id res chain seq x y z
N MET A 1 8.32 4.15 -27.02
CA MET A 1 7.12 3.81 -26.22
C MET A 1 7.41 4.16 -24.78
N GLN A 2 6.53 4.88 -24.09
CA GLN A 2 6.68 5.18 -22.67
C GLN A 2 6.10 4.03 -21.85
N VAL A 3 6.86 3.54 -20.87
CA VAL A 3 6.44 2.49 -19.94
C VAL A 3 6.10 3.13 -18.59
N ILE A 4 5.00 2.71 -17.98
CA ILE A 4 4.58 3.12 -16.64
C ILE A 4 4.81 1.96 -15.69
N ALA A 5 5.71 2.13 -14.73
CA ALA A 5 5.99 1.13 -13.70
C ALA A 5 5.31 1.52 -12.38
N ILE A 6 4.48 0.63 -11.86
CA ILE A 6 3.75 0.78 -10.60
C ILE A 6 4.30 -0.22 -9.60
N LEU A 7 4.78 0.30 -8.47
CA LEU A 7 5.12 -0.53 -7.32
C LEU A 7 3.84 -0.88 -6.55
N ASP A 8 3.44 -2.14 -6.57
CA ASP A 8 2.20 -2.62 -5.96
C ASP A 8 2.47 -3.36 -4.65
N ASN A 9 2.25 -2.70 -3.50
CA ASN A 9 2.10 -3.42 -2.23
C ASN A 9 0.64 -3.49 -1.76
N TYR A 10 -0.33 -3.29 -2.67
CA TYR A 10 -1.77 -3.31 -2.40
C TYR A 10 -2.42 -4.64 -2.77
N GLN A 11 -1.68 -5.74 -2.73
CA GLN A 11 -2.27 -7.08 -2.90
C GLN A 11 -3.10 -7.21 -4.20
N HIS A 12 -2.64 -6.67 -5.34
CA HIS A 12 -3.34 -6.71 -6.63
C HIS A 12 -4.64 -5.90 -6.71
N VAL A 13 -4.81 -4.89 -5.84
CA VAL A 13 -5.99 -4.02 -5.90
C VAL A 13 -5.90 -3.02 -7.05
N ILE A 14 -4.70 -2.59 -7.44
CA ILE A 14 -4.51 -1.50 -8.42
C ILE A 14 -5.17 -1.82 -9.78
N GLU A 15 -5.01 -3.04 -10.27
CA GLU A 15 -5.57 -3.49 -11.57
C GLU A 15 -7.10 -3.52 -11.57
N LYS A 16 -7.73 -3.52 -10.39
CA LYS A 16 -9.19 -3.59 -10.21
C LYS A 16 -9.83 -2.22 -10.05
N LEU A 17 -9.05 -1.15 -9.97
CA LEU A 17 -9.57 0.20 -9.83
C LEU A 17 -10.10 0.68 -11.18
N ASP A 18 -11.28 1.31 -11.20
CA ASP A 18 -11.86 1.87 -12.43
C ASP A 18 -10.90 2.85 -13.12
N CYS A 19 -10.07 3.56 -12.37
CA CYS A 19 -9.09 4.50 -12.92
C CYS A 19 -7.89 3.82 -13.59
N PHE A 20 -7.68 2.52 -13.41
CA PHE A 20 -6.61 1.77 -14.08
C PHE A 20 -6.75 1.83 -15.60
N GLN A 21 -7.98 1.94 -16.12
CA GLN A 21 -8.27 2.11 -17.55
C GLN A 21 -7.61 3.35 -18.17
N LEU A 22 -7.26 4.36 -17.36
CA LEU A 22 -6.53 5.56 -17.84
C LEU A 22 -5.13 5.21 -18.38
N LEU A 23 -4.58 4.06 -18.00
CA LEU A 23 -3.27 3.59 -18.43
C LEU A 23 -3.32 2.76 -19.72
N ALA A 24 -4.50 2.50 -20.30
CA ALA A 24 -4.69 1.58 -21.42
C ALA A 24 -3.86 1.89 -22.69
N ALA A 25 -3.39 3.13 -22.84
CA ALA A 25 -2.53 3.55 -23.95
C ALA A 25 -1.02 3.30 -23.71
N HIS A 26 -0.65 2.78 -22.54
CA HIS A 26 0.74 2.60 -22.13
C HIS A 26 1.04 1.14 -21.80
N GLU A 27 2.29 0.75 -21.99
CA GLU A 27 2.79 -0.49 -21.41
C GLU A 27 2.93 -0.30 -19.89
N THR A 28 2.29 -1.15 -19.10
CA THR A 28 2.29 -1.07 -17.63
C THR A 28 3.04 -2.24 -17.02
N ILE A 29 4.02 -1.94 -16.16
CA ILE A 29 4.71 -2.94 -15.33
C ILE A 29 4.17 -2.79 -13.91
N ILE A 30 3.74 -3.90 -13.30
CA ILE A 30 3.31 -3.94 -11.90
C ILE A 30 4.28 -4.84 -11.13
N SER A 31 4.96 -4.30 -10.13
CA SER A 31 5.99 -5.03 -9.37
C SER A 31 5.84 -4.85 -7.87
N ARG A 32 6.05 -5.95 -7.12
CA ARG A 32 6.23 -5.95 -5.66
C ARG A 32 7.70 -5.86 -5.24
N ASP A 33 8.60 -6.11 -6.18
CA ASP A 33 10.03 -6.05 -5.91
C ASP A 33 10.46 -4.59 -5.85
N THR A 34 11.29 -4.27 -4.86
CA THR A 34 11.93 -2.96 -4.68
C THR A 34 13.28 -2.87 -5.40
N ASN A 35 13.83 -4.01 -5.86
CA ASN A 35 15.04 -4.08 -6.66
C ASN A 35 14.73 -3.99 -8.16
N VAL A 36 14.41 -2.77 -8.59
CA VAL A 36 13.82 -2.51 -9.92
C VAL A 36 14.84 -1.96 -10.90
N ALA A 37 15.54 -2.85 -11.61
CA ALA A 37 16.49 -2.48 -12.67
C ALA A 37 15.87 -1.56 -13.76
N TRP A 38 14.56 -1.68 -14.00
CA TRP A 38 13.83 -0.84 -14.95
C TRP A 38 13.65 0.62 -14.52
N CYS A 39 13.75 0.99 -13.25
CA CYS A 39 13.63 2.42 -12.87
C CYS A 39 14.81 3.29 -13.33
N ASN A 40 15.91 2.68 -13.81
CA ASN A 40 17.02 3.40 -14.43
C ASN A 40 16.90 3.49 -15.97
N MET A 41 15.86 2.90 -16.57
CA MET A 41 15.67 2.95 -18.02
C MET A 41 15.10 4.31 -18.44
N PRO A 42 15.61 4.92 -19.52
CA PRO A 42 15.22 6.28 -19.93
C PRO A 42 13.76 6.39 -20.39
N ASN A 43 13.09 5.27 -20.67
CA ASN A 43 11.71 5.20 -21.15
C ASN A 43 10.73 4.65 -20.09
N VAL A 44 11.13 4.59 -18.81
CA VAL A 44 10.29 4.12 -17.70
C VAL A 44 10.00 5.28 -16.75
N ILE A 45 8.71 5.49 -16.44
CA ILE A 45 8.27 6.38 -15.36
C ILE A 45 7.82 5.48 -14.21
N CYS A 46 8.50 5.57 -13.07
CA CYS A 46 8.15 4.84 -11.87
C CYS A 46 7.20 5.69 -11.00
N THR A 47 6.02 5.16 -10.67
CA THR A 47 5.11 5.79 -9.69
C THR A 47 5.49 5.33 -8.30
N PRO A 48 5.63 6.25 -7.31
CA PRO A 48 5.97 5.87 -5.95
C PRO A 48 4.86 5.02 -5.32
N HIS A 49 5.21 4.25 -4.30
CA HIS A 49 4.24 3.53 -3.50
C HIS A 49 3.41 4.50 -2.65
N LEU A 50 2.22 4.88 -3.14
CA LEU A 50 1.35 5.89 -2.51
C LEU A 50 0.35 5.31 -1.49
N GLY A 51 0.75 4.24 -0.78
CA GLY A 51 -0.05 3.52 0.23
C GLY A 51 -0.81 4.42 1.19
N TYR A 52 -2.14 4.51 1.07
CA TYR A 52 -3.03 5.20 2.02
C TYR A 52 -2.59 6.63 2.38
N ILE A 53 -2.02 7.38 1.44
CA ILE A 53 -1.53 8.75 1.66
C ILE A 53 -2.70 9.75 1.58
N GLU A 54 -3.65 9.58 2.49
CA GLU A 54 -4.70 10.56 2.78
C GLU A 54 -4.71 10.80 4.28
N LYS A 55 -4.91 12.06 4.69
CA LYS A 55 -5.02 12.43 6.11
C LYS A 55 -6.05 11.57 6.85
N ALA A 56 -7.18 11.26 6.21
CA ALA A 56 -8.23 10.42 6.80
C ALA A 56 -7.75 8.97 6.99
N SER A 57 -7.09 8.37 6.00
CA SER A 57 -6.53 7.02 6.12
C SER A 57 -5.45 6.95 7.20
N TYR A 58 -4.55 7.93 7.27
CA TYR A 58 -3.56 8.00 8.35
C TYR A 58 -4.22 8.13 9.72
N ALA A 59 -5.19 9.02 9.89
CA ALA A 59 -5.89 9.15 11.15
C ALA A 59 -6.57 7.84 11.58
N LEU A 60 -7.16 7.10 10.64
CA LEU A 60 -7.76 5.79 10.90
C LEU A 60 -6.73 4.75 11.36
N TYR A 61 -5.68 4.49 10.56
CA TYR A 61 -4.73 3.42 10.84
C TYR A 61 -3.84 3.73 12.04
N PHE A 62 -3.29 4.93 12.13
CA PHE A 62 -2.48 5.33 13.29
C PHE A 62 -3.33 5.42 14.55
N GLY A 63 -4.57 5.91 14.45
CA GLY A 63 -5.50 5.94 15.59
C GLY A 63 -5.69 4.55 16.20
N LYS A 64 -5.96 3.53 15.37
CA LYS A 64 -6.08 2.14 15.82
C LYS A 64 -4.80 1.60 16.46
N ALA A 65 -3.64 1.89 15.87
CA ALA A 65 -2.37 1.49 16.45
C ALA A 65 -2.11 2.16 17.82
N PHE A 66 -2.42 3.45 17.94
CA PHE A 66 -2.28 4.21 19.18
C PHE A 66 -3.22 3.71 20.27
N GLU A 67 -4.48 3.41 19.94
CA GLU A 67 -5.44 2.77 20.85
C GLU A 67 -4.87 1.46 21.41
N SER A 68 -4.31 0.59 20.56
CA SER A 68 -3.70 -0.67 21.00
C SER A 68 -2.50 -0.46 21.92
N ILE A 69 -1.60 0.49 21.58
CA ILE A 69 -0.43 0.82 22.39
C ILE A 69 -0.83 1.33 23.77
N VAL A 70 -1.80 2.25 23.85
CA VAL A 70 -2.27 2.84 25.11
C VAL A 70 -3.04 1.82 25.94
N SER A 71 -3.80 0.92 25.32
CA SER A 71 -4.58 -0.11 26.02
C SER A 71 -3.70 -1.19 26.62
N TYR A 72 -2.61 -1.59 25.95
CA TYR A 72 -1.77 -2.72 26.34
C TYR A 72 -1.32 -2.71 27.82
N PRO A 73 -0.79 -1.62 28.38
CA PRO A 73 -0.43 -1.58 29.81
C PRO A 73 -1.62 -1.33 30.76
N ASN A 74 -2.79 -0.93 30.25
CA ASN A 74 -3.91 -0.41 31.06
C ASN A 74 -5.17 -1.29 31.05
N GLY A 75 -5.17 -2.40 30.33
CA GLY A 75 -6.31 -3.31 30.21
C GLY A 75 -6.09 -4.40 29.16
N PRO A 76 -7.13 -5.16 28.80
CA PRO A 76 -7.03 -6.15 27.73
C PRO A 76 -6.56 -5.52 26.42
N PRO A 77 -5.72 -6.22 25.62
CA PRO A 77 -5.32 -5.74 24.30
C PRO A 77 -6.52 -5.55 23.38
N VAL A 78 -6.52 -4.46 22.61
CA VAL A 78 -7.57 -4.11 21.64
C VAL A 78 -7.04 -4.14 20.21
N ASN A 79 -7.95 -4.24 19.23
CA ASN A 79 -7.63 -4.35 17.79
C ASN A 79 -6.69 -5.54 17.47
N ILE A 80 -6.97 -6.71 18.05
CA ILE A 80 -6.17 -7.93 17.83
C ILE A 80 -6.82 -8.79 16.75
N ASP A 81 -6.11 -8.98 15.63
CA ASP A 81 -6.58 -9.83 14.53
C ASP A 81 -6.56 -11.33 14.87
N ASN A 82 -5.72 -11.72 15.84
CA ASN A 82 -5.58 -13.09 16.33
C ASN A 82 -6.02 -13.22 17.80
N PRO A 83 -7.32 -13.03 18.12
CA PRO A 83 -7.80 -13.00 19.50
C PRO A 83 -7.56 -14.31 20.25
N GLN A 84 -7.41 -15.43 19.55
CA GLN A 84 -7.11 -16.75 20.11
C GLN A 84 -5.76 -16.83 20.86
N LEU A 85 -4.88 -15.84 20.71
CA LEU A 85 -3.59 -15.77 21.42
C LEU A 85 -3.68 -15.05 22.77
N LEU A 86 -4.83 -14.45 23.09
CA LEU A 86 -5.08 -13.81 24.38
C LEU A 86 -5.46 -14.92 25.38
N GLN A 87 -4.53 -15.31 26.24
CA GLN A 87 -4.71 -16.32 27.30
C GLN A 87 -5.42 -15.73 28.52
#